data_AF-A0A2P8HKI1-F1
#
_entry.id   AF-A0A2P8HKI1-F1
#
_cell.length_a   1.000
_cell.length_b   1.000
_cell.length_c   1.000
_cell.angle_alpha   90.00
_cell.angle_beta   90.00
_cell.angle_gamma   90.00
#
_symmetry.space_group_name_H-M   'P 1'
#
loop_
_entity.id
_entity.type
_entity.pdbx_description
1 polymer ?
#
loop_
_entity_poly.entity_id
_entity_poly.type
_entity_poly.pdbx_seq_one_letter_code
_entity_poly.pdbx_strand_id
1 'polypeptide(L)'
;MRLIIFICLLGLALSCRFGSNKYVSRLTYKKCLKEAFERKDTSYVLSVIDNLSDTAISDVEYYDMLVRICQLSGFYYGNLDARSVSFKHKTQKERMILRQNTAKVMSIYSKSCFFLQYLEPDVLQSIEQDFWKYEKLSSKDLDQIKRRFDLLCRKQEKIDRND
;
A
#
# COMPACT_ATOMS: atom_id res chain seq x y z
N MET A 1 -46.32 21.81 -0.62
CA MET A 1 -45.21 21.07 -1.28
C MET A 1 -43.82 21.68 -1.09
N ARG A 2 -43.66 23.01 -0.99
CA ARG A 2 -42.32 23.64 -0.82
C ARG A 2 -41.66 23.44 0.57
N LEU A 3 -42.44 23.14 1.61
CA LEU A 3 -41.93 22.98 2.99
C LEU A 3 -41.35 21.58 3.28
N ILE A 4 -41.88 20.55 2.62
CA ILE A 4 -41.42 19.15 2.79
C ILE A 4 -40.00 18.98 2.22
N ILE A 5 -39.70 19.66 1.11
CA ILE A 5 -38.37 19.65 0.48
C ILE A 5 -37.31 20.25 1.41
N PHE A 6 -37.67 21.29 2.17
CA PHE A 6 -36.78 21.92 3.14
C PHE A 6 -36.45 21.00 4.34
N ILE A 7 -37.43 20.22 4.81
CA ILE A 7 -37.24 19.25 5.90
C ILE A 7 -36.36 18.08 5.43
N CYS A 8 -36.55 17.59 4.20
CA CYS A 8 -35.69 16.55 3.62
C CYS A 8 -34.23 17.04 3.43
N LEU A 9 -34.02 18.29 3.01
CA LEU A 9 -32.69 18.87 2.86
C LEU A 9 -32.00 19.12 4.21
N LEU A 10 -32.74 19.50 5.25
CA LEU A 10 -32.18 19.62 6.61
C LEU A 10 -31.82 18.26 7.22
N GLY A 11 -32.59 17.21 6.94
CA GLY A 11 -32.30 15.83 7.37
C GLY A 11 -31.02 15.25 6.73
N LEU A 12 -30.75 15.59 5.47
CA LEU A 12 -29.52 15.22 4.77
C LEU A 12 -28.28 15.95 5.32
N ALA A 13 -28.43 17.19 5.78
CA ALA A 13 -27.33 17.95 6.38
C ALA A 13 -26.96 17.47 7.80
N LEU A 14 -27.92 16.96 8.57
CA LEU A 14 -27.70 16.44 9.93
C LEU A 14 -27.14 15.01 9.97
N SER A 15 -27.36 14.22 8.91
CA SER A 15 -26.80 12.86 8.76
C SER A 15 -25.27 12.85 8.53
N CYS A 16 -24.68 13.97 8.10
CA CYS A 16 -23.24 14.08 7.88
C CYS A 16 -22.42 14.36 9.15
N ARG A 17 -23.05 14.42 10.34
CA ARG A 17 -22.34 14.57 11.62
C ARG A 17 -22.40 13.31 12.49
N PHE A 18 -22.21 12.13 11.90
CA PHE A 18 -21.75 10.99 12.68
C PHE A 18 -20.23 10.98 12.77
N GLY A 19 -19.74 11.70 13.79
CA GLY A 19 -18.38 11.54 14.32
C GLY A 19 -18.23 10.19 15.02
N SER A 20 -18.27 9.10 14.26
CA SER A 20 -17.99 7.75 14.73
C SER A 20 -17.71 6.88 13.53
N ASN A 21 -16.43 6.75 13.12
CA ASN A 21 -16.02 5.57 12.33
C ASN A 21 -14.52 5.43 12.04
N LYS A 22 -13.61 6.30 12.50
CA LYS A 22 -12.18 6.10 12.17
C LYS A 22 -11.58 4.80 12.73
N TYR A 23 -12.06 4.31 13.87
CA TYR A 23 -11.58 3.06 14.46
C TYR A 23 -12.27 1.82 13.87
N VAL A 24 -13.58 1.90 13.61
CA VAL A 24 -14.34 0.81 12.97
C VAL A 24 -13.93 0.68 11.49
N SER A 25 -13.67 1.77 10.77
CA SER A 25 -13.17 1.72 9.38
C SER A 25 -11.79 1.06 9.30
N ARG A 26 -10.89 1.32 10.26
CA ARG A 26 -9.55 0.70 10.33
C ARG A 26 -9.61 -0.80 10.59
N LEU A 27 -10.45 -1.26 11.54
CA LEU A 27 -10.63 -2.67 11.84
C LEU A 27 -11.28 -3.43 10.68
N THR A 28 -12.29 -2.83 10.05
CA THR A 28 -12.97 -3.41 8.87
C THR A 28 -12.01 -3.50 7.69
N TYR A 29 -11.24 -2.44 7.39
CA TYR A 29 -10.24 -2.45 6.31
C TYR A 29 -9.20 -3.57 6.47
N LYS A 30 -8.65 -3.77 7.68
CA LYS A 30 -7.63 -4.81 7.93
C LYS A 30 -8.14 -6.22 7.67
N LYS A 31 -9.40 -6.48 8.05
CA LYS A 31 -10.05 -7.77 7.82
C LYS A 31 -10.32 -7.97 6.33
N CYS A 32 -10.89 -6.96 5.67
CA CYS A 32 -11.16 -6.99 4.23
C CYS A 32 -9.90 -7.18 3.39
N LEU A 33 -8.78 -6.52 3.73
CA LEU A 33 -7.52 -6.68 2.99
C LEU A 33 -6.97 -8.11 3.12
N LYS A 34 -7.03 -8.72 4.31
CA LYS A 34 -6.60 -10.11 4.48
C LYS A 34 -7.47 -11.06 3.66
N GLU A 35 -8.79 -10.93 3.75
CA GLU A 35 -9.74 -11.75 2.99
C GLU A 35 -9.56 -11.56 1.48
N ALA A 36 -9.25 -10.34 1.02
CA ALA A 36 -8.97 -10.05 -0.37
C ALA A 36 -7.70 -10.77 -0.87
N PHE A 37 -6.62 -10.81 -0.06
CA PHE A 37 -5.43 -11.59 -0.39
C PHE A 37 -5.71 -13.10 -0.46
N GLU A 38 -6.45 -13.64 0.51
CA GLU A 38 -6.83 -15.06 0.56
C GLU A 38 -7.69 -15.46 -0.64
N ARG A 39 -8.61 -14.59 -1.05
CA ARG A 39 -9.53 -14.80 -2.18
C ARG A 39 -8.98 -14.37 -3.54
N LYS A 40 -7.76 -13.84 -3.59
CA LYS A 40 -7.15 -13.26 -4.79
C LYS A 40 -8.03 -12.17 -5.43
N ASP A 41 -8.67 -11.34 -4.61
CA ASP A 41 -9.47 -10.19 -5.07
C ASP A 41 -8.55 -9.05 -5.54
N THR A 42 -8.16 -9.15 -6.80
CA THR A 42 -7.31 -8.17 -7.49
C THR A 42 -7.88 -6.76 -7.46
N SER A 43 -9.20 -6.60 -7.63
CA SER A 43 -9.82 -5.28 -7.72
C SER A 43 -9.72 -4.53 -6.40
N TYR A 44 -10.05 -5.20 -5.30
CA TYR A 44 -9.95 -4.60 -3.97
C TYR A 44 -8.50 -4.25 -3.63
N VAL A 45 -7.56 -5.18 -3.80
CA VAL A 45 -6.16 -4.92 -3.41
C VAL A 45 -5.51 -3.83 -4.27
N LEU A 46 -5.82 -3.76 -5.57
CA LEU A 46 -5.36 -2.67 -6.42
C LEU A 46 -5.88 -1.31 -5.93
N SER A 47 -7.17 -1.22 -5.57
CA SER A 47 -7.72 0.03 -5.04
C SER A 47 -7.00 0.49 -3.75
N VAL A 48 -6.56 -0.46 -2.93
CA VAL A 48 -5.79 -0.19 -1.71
C VAL A 48 -4.37 0.27 -2.04
N ILE A 49 -3.70 -0.37 -3.00
CA ILE A 49 -2.37 0.05 -3.46
C ILE A 49 -2.42 1.45 -4.08
N ASP A 50 -3.44 1.76 -4.86
CA ASP A 50 -3.63 3.08 -5.48
C ASP A 50 -3.77 4.18 -4.40
N ASN A 51 -4.43 3.89 -3.28
CA ASN A 51 -4.54 4.80 -2.13
C ASN A 51 -3.19 5.09 -1.45
N LEU A 52 -2.14 4.29 -1.65
CA LEU A 52 -0.80 4.63 -1.15
C LEU A 52 -0.23 5.89 -1.82
N SER A 53 -0.72 6.23 -3.02
CA SER A 53 -0.33 7.46 -3.71
C SER A 53 -1.05 8.71 -3.16
N ASP A 54 -2.08 8.53 -2.33
CA ASP A 54 -2.81 9.63 -1.73
C ASP A 54 -1.94 10.36 -0.68
N THR A 55 -1.83 11.67 -0.83
CA THR A 55 -1.08 12.54 0.09
C THR A 55 -1.96 13.07 1.22
N ALA A 56 -3.29 12.95 1.12
CA ALA A 56 -4.25 13.39 2.11
C ALA A 56 -4.40 12.40 3.28
N ILE A 57 -4.07 11.12 3.10
CA ILE A 57 -4.08 10.14 4.19
C ILE A 57 -2.95 10.40 5.21
N SER A 58 -3.27 10.19 6.49
CA SER A 58 -2.32 10.40 7.58
C SER A 58 -1.14 9.43 7.53
N ASP A 59 0.03 9.81 8.04
CA ASP A 59 1.21 8.91 8.11
C ASP A 59 0.86 7.59 8.80
N VAL A 60 0.14 7.64 9.93
CA VAL A 60 -0.27 6.42 10.66
C VAL A 60 -1.10 5.48 9.78
N GLU A 61 -2.06 6.02 9.03
CA GLU A 61 -2.91 5.23 8.15
C GLU A 61 -2.12 4.68 6.96
N TYR A 62 -1.29 5.50 6.33
CA TYR A 62 -0.39 5.08 5.27
C TYR A 62 0.49 3.90 5.69
N TYR A 63 1.18 4.01 6.83
CA TYR A 63 2.09 2.96 7.29
C TYR A 63 1.35 1.71 7.77
N ASP A 64 0.17 1.85 8.38
CA ASP A 64 -0.66 0.72 8.77
C ASP A 64 -1.15 -0.09 7.54
N MET A 65 -1.53 0.59 6.46
CA MET A 65 -1.86 -0.06 5.17
C MET A 65 -0.64 -0.75 4.56
N LEU A 66 0.49 -0.04 4.47
CA LEU A 66 1.72 -0.56 3.88
C LEU A 66 2.23 -1.81 4.62
N VAL A 67 2.35 -1.74 5.94
CA VAL A 67 2.75 -2.88 6.80
C VAL A 67 1.87 -4.08 6.53
N ARG A 68 0.56 -3.87 6.37
CA ARG A 68 -0.38 -4.97 6.17
C ARG A 68 -0.23 -5.62 4.80
N ILE A 69 -0.08 -4.83 3.73
CA ILE A 69 0.21 -5.34 2.39
C ILE A 69 1.47 -6.19 2.44
N CYS A 70 2.53 -5.64 3.02
CA CYS A 70 3.83 -6.29 3.17
C CYS A 70 3.79 -7.61 3.96
N GLN A 71 3.04 -7.67 5.06
CA GLN A 71 2.85 -8.91 5.81
C GLN A 71 2.15 -9.99 5.01
N LEU A 72 1.23 -9.61 4.11
CA LEU A 72 0.44 -10.53 3.31
C LEU A 72 1.15 -10.96 2.02
N SER A 73 2.01 -10.10 1.46
CA SER A 73 2.80 -10.39 0.26
C SER A 73 4.20 -10.92 0.54
N GLY A 74 4.69 -10.78 1.78
CA GLY A 74 6.08 -11.06 2.13
C GLY A 74 7.07 -9.98 1.69
N PHE A 75 6.58 -8.89 1.08
CA PHE A 75 7.40 -7.74 0.71
C PHE A 75 7.91 -7.03 1.95
N TYR A 76 9.21 -6.83 2.12
CA TYR A 76 9.69 -6.05 3.25
C TYR A 76 9.40 -4.56 3.02
N TYR A 77 9.01 -3.84 4.07
CA TYR A 77 8.83 -2.39 4.05
C TYR A 77 9.95 -1.63 4.78
N GLY A 78 11.08 -2.27 5.08
CA GLY A 78 12.21 -1.61 5.72
C GLY A 78 11.93 -1.18 7.16
N ASN A 79 12.81 -0.33 7.69
CA ASN A 79 12.60 0.39 8.96
C ASN A 79 11.59 1.55 8.81
N LEU A 80 10.60 1.43 7.92
CA LEU A 80 9.51 2.39 7.77
C LEU A 80 8.40 2.20 8.80
N ASP A 81 8.66 1.52 9.90
CA ASP A 81 7.74 1.54 11.03
C ASP A 81 7.63 2.99 11.53
N ALA A 82 6.44 3.56 11.38
CA ALA A 82 6.10 4.89 11.87
C ALA A 82 6.35 5.05 13.39
N ARG A 83 6.47 3.93 14.12
CA ARG A 83 6.76 3.88 15.56
C ARG A 83 8.26 3.83 15.86
N SER A 84 9.10 3.53 14.87
CA SER A 84 10.55 3.43 15.04
C SER A 84 11.18 4.78 15.42
N VAL A 85 12.25 4.74 16.21
CA VAL A 85 13.04 5.92 16.57
C VAL A 85 13.62 6.57 15.32
N SER A 86 14.10 5.77 14.36
CA SER A 86 14.61 6.24 13.07
C SER A 86 13.59 7.06 12.28
N PHE A 87 12.31 6.68 12.33
CA PHE A 87 11.22 7.40 11.66
C PHE A 87 10.88 8.73 12.35
N LYS A 88 10.88 8.74 13.70
CA LYS A 88 10.59 9.95 14.50
C LYS A 88 11.58 11.09 14.25
N HIS A 89 12.82 10.78 13.89
CA HIS A 89 13.84 11.78 13.57
C HIS A 89 13.81 12.27 12.12
N LYS A 90 12.93 11.74 11.26
CA LYS A 90 12.80 12.21 9.87
C LYS A 90 11.99 13.49 9.78
N THR A 91 12.38 14.36 8.87
CA THR A 91 11.59 15.54 8.50
C THR A 91 10.34 15.12 7.73
N GLN A 92 9.32 15.98 7.71
CA GLN A 92 8.11 15.74 6.91
C GLN A 92 8.41 15.55 5.41
N LYS A 93 9.41 16.29 4.89
CA LYS A 93 9.86 16.18 3.50
C LYS A 93 10.43 14.79 3.20
N GLU A 94 11.32 14.28 4.05
CA GLU A 94 11.89 12.94 3.90
C GLU A 94 10.81 11.86 3.99
N ARG A 95 9.88 11.97 4.94
CA ARG A 95 8.74 11.04 5.05
C ARG A 95 7.90 11.03 3.78
N MET A 96 7.60 12.20 3.22
CA MET A 96 6.83 12.32 1.98
C MET A 96 7.56 11.68 0.79
N ILE A 97 8.89 11.85 0.69
CA ILE A 97 9.69 11.20 -0.37
C ILE A 97 9.61 9.67 -0.23
N LEU A 98 9.77 9.14 0.98
CA LEU A 98 9.65 7.70 1.23
C LEU A 98 8.27 7.17 0.89
N ARG A 99 7.20 7.90 1.24
CA ARG A 99 5.82 7.53 0.88
C ARG A 99 5.65 7.43 -0.63
N GLN A 100 6.14 8.43 -1.36
CA GLN A 100 6.08 8.47 -2.83
C GLN A 100 6.89 7.34 -3.47
N ASN A 101 8.10 7.08 -2.97
CA ASN A 101 8.95 6.01 -3.47
C ASN A 101 8.29 4.64 -3.27
N THR A 102 7.75 4.39 -2.09
CA THR A 102 7.11 3.11 -1.77
C THR A 102 5.82 2.91 -2.57
N ALA A 103 5.00 3.95 -2.74
CA ALA A 103 3.80 3.87 -3.58
C ALA A 103 4.14 3.50 -5.03
N LYS A 104 5.21 4.07 -5.59
CA LYS A 104 5.70 3.73 -6.94
C LYS A 104 6.14 2.26 -7.02
N VAL A 105 6.89 1.76 -6.04
CA VAL A 105 7.34 0.35 -6.02
C VAL A 105 6.16 -0.60 -5.86
N MET A 106 5.19 -0.29 -5.01
CA MET A 106 3.98 -1.10 -4.85
C MET A 106 3.13 -1.14 -6.13
N SER A 107 3.11 -0.06 -6.91
CA SER A 107 2.48 -0.03 -8.24
C SER A 107 3.22 -0.88 -9.28
N ILE A 108 4.54 -1.10 -9.11
CA ILE A 108 5.30 -2.04 -9.94
C ILE A 108 5.03 -3.48 -9.49
N TYR A 109 5.08 -3.73 -8.18
CA TYR A 109 4.74 -5.03 -7.59
C TYR A 109 3.36 -5.53 -8.04
N SER A 110 2.35 -4.65 -8.06
CA SER A 110 0.98 -5.02 -8.46
C SER A 110 0.82 -5.45 -9.91
N LYS A 111 1.86 -5.23 -10.73
CA LYS A 111 1.94 -5.64 -12.14
C LYS A 111 2.84 -6.85 -12.36
N SER A 112 3.45 -7.37 -11.29
CA SER A 112 4.35 -8.53 -11.35
C SER A 112 3.57 -9.85 -11.26
N CYS A 113 4.21 -10.95 -11.63
CA CYS A 113 3.66 -12.31 -11.48
C CYS A 113 3.41 -12.70 -10.00
N PHE A 114 4.02 -11.99 -9.05
CA PHE A 114 3.91 -12.24 -7.62
C PHE A 114 2.77 -11.50 -6.96
N PHE A 115 1.97 -10.76 -7.73
CA PHE A 115 0.86 -10.01 -7.17
C PHE A 115 -0.12 -10.95 -6.45
N LEU A 116 -0.44 -10.61 -5.19
CA LEU A 116 -1.23 -11.42 -4.25
C LEU A 116 -0.61 -12.76 -3.85
N GLN A 117 0.63 -13.04 -4.22
CA GLN A 117 1.38 -14.19 -3.73
C GLN A 117 2.21 -13.79 -2.52
N TYR A 118 2.26 -14.67 -1.52
CA TYR A 118 3.23 -14.54 -0.45
C TYR A 118 4.58 -15.03 -0.98
N LEU A 119 5.60 -14.20 -0.85
CA LEU A 119 6.98 -14.55 -1.15
C LEU A 119 7.79 -14.62 0.13
N GLU A 120 8.75 -15.54 0.19
CA GLU A 120 9.73 -15.50 1.26
C GLU A 120 10.52 -14.17 1.18
N PRO A 121 10.76 -13.47 2.32
CA PRO A 121 11.36 -12.14 2.31
C PRO A 121 12.74 -12.04 1.62
N ASP A 122 13.49 -13.14 1.57
CA ASP A 122 14.79 -13.22 0.91
C ASP A 122 14.69 -13.09 -0.63
N VAL A 123 13.59 -13.55 -1.23
CA VAL A 123 13.33 -13.47 -2.68
C VAL A 123 13.33 -12.02 -3.16
N LEU A 124 12.80 -11.11 -2.35
CA LEU A 124 12.59 -9.70 -2.70
C LEU A 124 13.66 -8.76 -2.13
N GLN A 125 14.56 -9.27 -1.29
CA GLN A 125 15.61 -8.49 -0.63
C GLN A 125 16.45 -7.65 -1.59
N SER A 126 16.71 -8.18 -2.80
CA SER A 126 17.45 -7.45 -3.83
C SER A 126 16.69 -6.20 -4.33
N ILE A 127 15.36 -6.23 -4.41
CA ILE A 127 14.57 -5.08 -4.84
C ILE A 127 14.58 -4.01 -3.74
N GLU A 128 14.54 -4.45 -2.47
CA GLU A 128 14.42 -3.62 -1.27
C GLU A 128 15.52 -2.59 -1.09
N GLN A 129 16.77 -2.97 -1.35
CA GLN A 129 17.91 -2.07 -1.19
C GLN A 129 17.86 -0.86 -2.12
N ASP A 130 17.18 -0.97 -3.27
CA ASP A 130 17.18 0.08 -4.29
C ASP A 130 16.14 1.17 -4.02
N PHE A 131 15.12 0.93 -3.19
CA PHE A 131 14.01 1.86 -3.01
C PHE A 131 13.92 2.58 -1.66
N TRP A 132 14.69 2.18 -0.65
CA TRP A 132 14.80 2.87 0.65
C TRP A 132 15.70 4.10 0.64
N LYS A 133 15.49 4.98 -0.34
CA LYS A 133 16.24 6.22 -0.51
C LYS A 133 15.44 7.41 0.01
N TYR A 134 16.12 8.36 0.67
CA TYR A 134 15.56 9.67 1.05
C TYR A 134 15.53 10.67 -0.12
N GLU A 135 15.89 10.20 -1.32
CA GLU A 135 15.82 10.91 -2.58
C GLU A 135 14.71 10.29 -3.45
N LYS A 136 14.09 11.10 -4.29
CA LYS A 136 13.02 10.61 -5.18
C LYS A 136 13.61 9.62 -6.18
N LEU A 137 12.96 8.46 -6.32
CA LEU A 137 13.31 7.50 -7.37
C LEU A 137 13.12 8.12 -8.76
N SER A 138 14.20 8.07 -9.54
CA SER A 138 14.21 8.45 -10.95
C SER A 138 13.49 7.41 -11.81
N SER A 139 13.18 7.76 -13.07
CA SER A 139 12.67 6.77 -14.04
C SER A 139 13.62 5.58 -14.20
N LYS A 140 14.93 5.83 -14.21
CA LYS A 140 15.96 4.79 -14.31
C LYS A 140 15.92 3.83 -13.11
N ASP A 141 15.72 4.35 -11.89
CA ASP A 141 15.58 3.50 -10.70
C ASP A 141 14.33 2.61 -10.82
N LEU A 142 13.20 3.18 -11.25
CA LEU A 142 11.94 2.44 -11.42
C LEU A 142 12.04 1.36 -12.51
N ASP A 143 12.72 1.66 -13.62
CA ASP A 143 12.97 0.68 -14.69
C ASP A 143 13.86 -0.46 -14.21
N GLN A 144 14.89 -0.16 -13.40
CA GLN A 144 15.74 -1.18 -12.79
C GLN A 144 14.96 -2.09 -11.84
N ILE A 145 14.11 -1.50 -10.98
CA ILE A 145 13.23 -2.24 -10.06
C ILE A 145 12.29 -3.14 -10.85
N LYS A 146 11.63 -2.62 -11.90
CA LYS A 146 10.75 -3.41 -12.78
C LYS A 146 11.51 -4.59 -13.40
N ARG A 147 12.71 -4.35 -13.96
CA ARG A 147 13.54 -5.42 -14.54
C ARG A 147 13.89 -6.50 -13.53
N ARG A 148 14.14 -6.15 -12.26
CA ARG A 148 14.39 -7.13 -11.19
C ARG A 148 13.16 -8.00 -10.92
N PHE A 149 11.97 -7.41 -10.85
CA PHE A 149 10.73 -8.18 -10.77
C PHE A 149 10.57 -9.12 -11.97
N ASP A 150 10.78 -8.63 -13.20
CA ASP A 150 10.66 -9.45 -14.41
C ASP A 150 11.65 -10.64 -14.41
N LEU A 151 12.88 -10.41 -13.93
CA LEU A 151 13.89 -11.48 -13.80
C LEU A 151 13.52 -12.52 -12.76
N LEU A 152 13.00 -12.08 -11.60
CA LEU A 152 12.53 -12.99 -10.55
C LEU A 152 11.34 -13.82 -11.04
N CYS A 153 10.38 -13.20 -11.75
CA CYS A 153 9.26 -13.90 -12.35
C CYS A 153 9.71 -15.01 -13.29
N ARG A 154 10.64 -14.71 -14.21
CA ARG A 154 11.21 -15.73 -15.12
C ARG A 154 11.96 -16.83 -14.39
N LYS A 155 12.58 -16.53 -13.25
CA LYS A 155 13.26 -17.54 -12.43
C LYS A 155 12.23 -18.47 -11.78
N GLN A 156 11.15 -17.92 -11.21
CA GLN A 156 10.06 -18.71 -10.62
C GLN A 156 9.41 -19.63 -11.65
N GLU A 157 9.07 -19.11 -12.84
CA GLU A 157 8.49 -19.89 -13.95
C GLU A 157 9.38 -21.06 -14.41
N LYS A 158 10.70 -20.99 -14.20
CA LYS A 158 11.62 -22.09 -14.53
C LYS A 158 11.64 -23.15 -13.44
N ILE A 159 11.46 -22.75 -12.18
CA ILE A 159 11.35 -23.67 -11.04
C ILE A 159 10.05 -24.46 -11.19
N ASP A 160 8.92 -23.77 -11.36
CA ASP A 160 7.59 -24.38 -11.49
C ASP A 160 7.42 -25.33 -12.70
N ARG A 161 8.36 -25.31 -13.67
CA ARG A 161 8.36 -26.20 -14.85
C ARG A 161 9.23 -27.45 -14.70
N ASN A 162 10.12 -27.47 -13.70
CA ASN A 162 11.03 -28.58 -13.44
C ASN A 162 10.60 -29.43 -12.24
N ASP A 163 9.54 -29.01 -11.54
CA ASP A 163 8.82 -29.75 -10.50
C ASP A 163 7.56 -30.39 -11.08
#